data_AF-A0A662EPW2-F1
#
_entry.id   AF-A0A662EPW2-F1
#
_cell.length_a   1.000
_cell.length_b   1.000
_cell.length_c   1.000
_cell.angle_alpha   90.00
_cell.angle_beta   90.00
_cell.angle_gamma   90.00
#
_symmetry.space_group_name_H-M   'P 1'
#
loop_
_entity.id
_entity.type
_entity.pdbx_description
1 polymer ?
#
loop_
_entity_poly.entity_id
_entity_poly.type
_entity_poly.pdbx_seq_one_letter_code
_entity_poly.pdbx_strand_id
1 'polypeptide(L)'
;MAKKLTGIEIYKLLPRTNCGDCGFSTCMAFAMQVAAKKVALDKCPHVSEEAKAALGEAQAPPMRTVTIGTGERAWTIGGETVLFRHEEKFHRPCAVAVRLADDLPPEELAAKVKEASGLRFVRIGQEIGVNLIALEHRGGDFPAAAKAARENTDLPLMLICEDPGIAGKALEAVGDGRPLLYPATSGNLEAMATLAKEHSCPLGVR
;
A
#
# COMPACT_ATOMS: atom_id res chain seq x y z
N MET A 1 -16.88 -1.04 11.36
CA MET A 1 -16.86 -1.62 10.00
C MET A 1 -17.51 -0.61 9.06
N ALA A 2 -16.86 -0.24 7.96
CA ALA A 2 -17.51 0.62 6.97
C ALA A 2 -18.80 -0.07 6.50
N LYS A 3 -19.94 0.59 6.70
CA LYS A 3 -21.25 0.02 6.45
C LYS A 3 -21.36 -0.27 4.95
N LYS A 4 -21.32 -1.55 4.57
CA LYS A 4 -21.52 -1.97 3.18
C LYS A 4 -22.91 -1.51 2.74
N LEU A 5 -22.97 -0.56 1.82
CA LEU A 5 -24.25 -0.07 1.32
C LEU A 5 -25.02 -1.22 0.65
N THR A 6 -26.20 -1.49 1.18
CA THR A 6 -27.14 -2.42 0.56
C THR A 6 -27.66 -1.81 -0.74
N GLY A 7 -28.09 -2.63 -1.70
CA GLY A 7 -28.65 -2.08 -2.92
C GLY A 7 -29.91 -1.24 -2.69
N ILE A 8 -30.61 -1.40 -1.55
CA ILE A 8 -31.71 -0.50 -1.14
C ILE A 8 -31.18 0.89 -0.79
N GLU A 9 -30.07 0.99 -0.05
CA GLU A 9 -29.46 2.27 0.30
C GLU A 9 -28.90 2.99 -0.92
N ILE A 10 -28.31 2.25 -1.86
CA ILE A 10 -27.86 2.79 -3.15
C ILE A 10 -29.06 3.28 -3.96
N TYR A 11 -30.13 2.49 -4.05
CA TYR A 11 -31.35 2.88 -4.75
C TYR A 11 -31.98 4.17 -4.21
N LYS A 12 -31.84 4.45 -2.91
CA LYS A 12 -32.35 5.68 -2.31
C LYS A 12 -31.69 6.94 -2.88
N LEU A 13 -30.43 6.84 -3.30
CA LEU A 13 -29.60 7.92 -3.82
C LEU A 13 -29.66 8.04 -5.35
N LEU A 14 -30.29 7.08 -6.05
CA LEU A 14 -30.47 7.15 -7.50
C LEU A 14 -31.66 8.04 -7.88
N PRO A 15 -31.72 8.55 -9.13
CA PRO A 15 -32.84 9.35 -9.64
C PRO A 15 -34.20 8.61 -9.73
N ARG A 16 -34.20 7.28 -9.64
CA ARG A 16 -35.38 6.40 -9.72
C ARG A 16 -36.22 6.57 -11.00
N THR A 17 -35.60 7.01 -12.10
CA THR A 17 -36.27 7.22 -13.39
C THR A 17 -36.54 5.92 -14.14
N ASN A 18 -35.79 4.84 -13.86
CA ASN A 18 -35.83 3.57 -14.61
C ASN A 18 -35.67 3.75 -16.14
N CYS A 19 -34.93 4.78 -16.57
CA CYS A 19 -34.77 5.15 -17.99
C CYS A 19 -34.07 4.09 -18.85
N GLY A 20 -33.20 3.26 -18.25
CA GLY A 20 -32.44 2.25 -18.98
C GLY A 20 -31.11 2.75 -19.58
N ASP A 21 -30.79 4.04 -19.48
CA ASP A 21 -29.60 4.65 -20.10
C ASP A 21 -28.26 4.06 -19.59
N CYS A 22 -28.26 3.47 -18.39
CA CYS A 22 -27.10 2.75 -17.83
C CYS A 22 -27.00 1.27 -18.29
N GLY A 23 -27.89 0.81 -19.17
CA GLY A 23 -27.97 -0.56 -19.66
C GLY A 23 -28.63 -1.55 -18.70
N PHE A 24 -29.40 -1.07 -17.70
CA PHE A 24 -30.14 -1.90 -16.75
C PHE A 24 -31.63 -1.62 -16.81
N SER A 25 -32.46 -2.66 -16.71
CA SER A 25 -33.92 -2.57 -16.84
C SER A 25 -34.60 -1.71 -15.76
N THR A 26 -33.97 -1.56 -14.59
CA THR A 26 -34.46 -0.70 -13.50
C THR A 26 -33.30 -0.09 -12.72
N CYS A 27 -33.55 1.04 -12.05
CA CYS A 27 -32.61 1.64 -11.11
C CYS A 27 -32.29 0.70 -9.94
N MET A 28 -33.23 -0.18 -9.53
CA MET A 28 -32.98 -1.19 -8.51
C MET A 28 -32.00 -2.26 -9.01
N ALA A 29 -32.16 -2.73 -10.25
CA ALA A 29 -31.22 -3.68 -10.86
C ALA A 29 -29.81 -3.08 -10.95
N PHE A 30 -29.70 -1.80 -11.36
CA PHE A 30 -28.43 -1.08 -11.34
C PHE A 30 -27.85 -0.99 -9.91
N ALA A 31 -28.66 -0.59 -8.93
CA ALA A 31 -28.24 -0.46 -7.53
C ALA A 31 -27.70 -1.78 -6.94
N MET A 32 -28.29 -2.92 -7.29
CA MET A 32 -27.79 -4.24 -6.85
C MET A 32 -26.43 -4.57 -7.47
N GLN A 33 -26.19 -4.22 -8.74
CA GLN A 33 -24.90 -4.45 -9.39
C GLN A 33 -23.80 -3.53 -8.82
N VAL A 34 -24.15 -2.29 -8.49
CA VAL A 34 -23.25 -1.36 -7.81
C VAL A 34 -22.94 -1.85 -6.39
N ALA A 35 -23.93 -2.33 -5.62
CA ALA A 35 -23.72 -2.93 -4.29
C ALA A 35 -22.80 -4.16 -4.33
N ALA A 36 -22.87 -4.92 -5.42
CA ALA A 36 -22.00 -6.07 -5.68
C ALA A 36 -20.62 -5.68 -6.24
N LYS A 37 -20.31 -4.38 -6.40
CA LYS A 37 -19.07 -3.85 -7.01
C LYS A 37 -18.80 -4.36 -8.43
N LYS A 38 -19.84 -4.79 -9.16
CA LYS A 38 -19.72 -5.27 -10.55
C LYS A 38 -19.75 -4.14 -11.57
N VAL A 39 -20.27 -2.99 -11.17
CA VAL A 39 -20.49 -1.82 -12.04
C VAL A 39 -20.20 -0.56 -11.24
N ALA A 40 -19.51 0.40 -11.87
CA ALA A 40 -19.27 1.72 -11.29
C ALA A 40 -20.55 2.57 -11.29
N LEU A 41 -20.72 3.41 -10.27
CA LEU A 41 -21.85 4.33 -10.15
C LEU A 41 -21.94 5.31 -11.34
N ASP A 42 -20.80 5.70 -11.90
CA ASP A 42 -20.67 6.65 -13.01
C ASP A 42 -21.27 6.14 -14.32
N LYS A 43 -21.65 4.86 -14.39
CA LYS A 43 -22.35 4.32 -15.56
C LYS A 43 -23.77 4.89 -15.70
N CYS A 44 -24.35 5.46 -14.65
CA CYS A 44 -25.62 6.17 -14.75
C CYS A 44 -25.37 7.66 -15.01
N PRO A 45 -25.75 8.19 -16.19
CA PRO A 45 -25.49 9.58 -16.56
C PRO A 45 -26.31 10.59 -15.74
N HIS A 46 -27.33 10.12 -15.02
CA HIS A 46 -28.27 10.96 -14.28
C HIS A 46 -27.98 11.06 -12.78
N VAL A 47 -26.91 10.42 -12.28
CA VAL A 47 -26.56 10.47 -10.84
C VAL A 47 -26.01 11.85 -10.49
N SER A 48 -26.56 12.48 -9.43
CA SER A 48 -26.09 13.78 -8.95
C SER A 48 -24.71 13.68 -8.31
N GLU A 49 -23.96 14.77 -8.33
CA GLU A 49 -22.62 14.82 -7.72
C GLU A 49 -22.69 14.57 -6.19
N GLU A 50 -23.75 14.98 -5.49
CA GLU A 50 -23.89 14.66 -4.06
C GLU A 50 -24.09 13.15 -3.84
N ALA A 51 -24.87 12.49 -4.71
CA ALA A 51 -25.03 11.05 -4.65
C ALA A 51 -23.70 10.32 -4.95
N LYS A 52 -22.90 10.81 -5.90
CA LYS A 52 -21.56 10.27 -6.17
C LYS A 52 -20.63 10.41 -4.97
N ALA A 53 -20.62 11.56 -4.31
CA ALA A 53 -19.80 11.79 -3.12
C ALA A 53 -20.21 10.84 -1.96
N ALA A 54 -21.50 10.80 -1.63
CA ALA A 54 -22.02 9.97 -0.54
C ALA A 54 -21.78 8.46 -0.76
N LEU A 55 -21.91 8.00 -2.01
CA LEU A 55 -21.63 6.61 -2.39
C LEU A 55 -20.14 6.31 -2.48
N GLY A 56 -19.33 7.24 -2.98
CA GLY A 56 -17.88 7.10 -3.10
C GLY A 56 -17.20 6.93 -1.74
N GLU A 57 -17.59 7.74 -0.75
CA GLU A 57 -17.11 7.60 0.63
C GLU A 57 -17.52 6.29 1.28
N ALA A 58 -18.78 5.87 1.08
CA ALA A 58 -19.31 4.65 1.67
C ALA A 58 -18.82 3.36 0.98
N GLN A 59 -18.34 3.46 -0.27
CA GLN A 59 -17.70 2.36 -0.99
C GLN A 59 -16.19 2.33 -0.86
N ALA A 60 -15.57 3.38 -0.31
CA ALA A 60 -14.14 3.41 -0.05
C ALA A 60 -13.78 2.16 0.78
N PRO A 61 -12.76 1.39 0.36
CA PRO A 61 -12.32 0.23 1.14
C PRO A 61 -12.03 0.67 2.58
N PRO A 62 -12.48 -0.10 3.60
CA PRO A 62 -12.26 0.26 5.00
C PRO A 62 -10.78 0.43 5.33
N MET A 63 -9.91 -0.22 4.56
CA MET A 63 -8.47 -0.10 4.61
C MET A 63 -7.94 0.34 3.24
N ARG A 64 -7.20 1.45 3.18
CA ARG A 64 -6.53 1.87 1.95
C ARG A 64 -5.42 0.88 1.56
N THR A 65 -5.09 0.85 0.27
CA THR A 65 -3.90 0.14 -0.20
C THR A 65 -2.70 1.06 -0.18
N VAL A 66 -1.53 0.49 0.14
CA VAL A 66 -0.26 1.19 0.14
C VAL A 66 0.74 0.31 -0.58
N THR A 67 1.41 0.86 -1.59
CA THR A 67 2.47 0.16 -2.34
C THR A 67 3.83 0.62 -1.84
N ILE A 68 4.74 -0.32 -1.63
CA ILE A 68 6.13 -0.09 -1.24
C ILE A 68 7.01 -0.55 -2.40
N GLY A 69 7.96 0.28 -2.82
CA GLY A 69 8.78 0.00 -4.00
C GLY A 69 8.15 0.43 -5.32
N THR A 70 8.87 0.10 -6.39
CA THR A 70 8.51 0.34 -7.80
C THR A 70 8.77 -0.91 -8.65
N GLY A 71 8.23 -0.94 -9.88
CA GLY A 71 8.45 -2.05 -10.81
C GLY A 71 7.78 -3.38 -10.40
N GLU A 72 8.28 -4.48 -10.95
CA GLU A 72 7.70 -5.82 -10.80
C GLU A 72 7.78 -6.37 -9.37
N ARG A 73 8.74 -5.87 -8.57
CA ARG A 73 8.96 -6.27 -7.18
C ARG A 73 8.27 -5.35 -6.17
N ALA A 74 7.51 -4.35 -6.63
CA ALA A 74 6.71 -3.51 -5.75
C ALA A 74 5.70 -4.36 -4.96
N TRP A 75 5.57 -4.08 -3.66
CA TRP A 75 4.71 -4.85 -2.77
C TRP A 75 3.56 -3.99 -2.26
N THR A 76 2.33 -4.39 -2.57
CA THR A 76 1.12 -3.70 -2.11
C THR A 76 0.53 -4.39 -0.88
N ILE A 77 0.31 -3.62 0.17
CA ILE A 77 -0.36 -4.05 1.41
C ILE A 77 -1.70 -3.32 1.60
N GLY A 78 -2.53 -3.84 2.50
CA GLY A 78 -3.83 -3.28 2.84
C GLY A 78 -4.94 -3.63 1.86
N GLY A 79 -6.02 -2.85 1.85
CA GLY A 79 -7.20 -3.17 1.03
C GLY A 79 -7.96 -4.42 1.45
N GLU A 80 -7.84 -4.84 2.72
CA GLU A 80 -8.60 -5.95 3.28
C GLU A 80 -10.00 -5.50 3.71
N THR A 81 -10.98 -6.40 3.63
CA THR A 81 -12.42 -6.11 3.82
C THR A 81 -13.06 -6.86 4.98
N VAL A 82 -12.43 -7.95 5.45
CA VAL A 82 -13.01 -8.86 6.44
C VAL A 82 -12.03 -9.14 7.58
N LEU A 83 -12.57 -9.54 8.73
CA LEU A 83 -11.78 -9.97 9.89
C LEU A 83 -11.48 -11.46 9.83
N PHE A 84 -12.40 -12.26 9.31
CA PHE A 84 -12.28 -13.70 9.25
C PHE A 84 -12.21 -14.19 7.80
N ARG A 85 -11.20 -15.02 7.51
CA ARG A 85 -10.95 -15.58 6.17
C ARG A 85 -12.05 -16.48 5.60
N HIS A 86 -13.04 -16.86 6.41
CA HIS A 86 -14.17 -17.68 5.98
C HIS A 86 -15.37 -16.84 5.52
N GLU A 87 -15.39 -15.54 5.84
CA GLU A 87 -16.38 -14.58 5.32
C GLU A 87 -16.03 -14.17 3.88
N GLU A 88 -14.74 -13.89 3.65
CA GLU A 88 -14.14 -13.58 2.36
C GLU A 88 -12.64 -13.93 2.43
N LYS A 89 -11.98 -14.09 1.28
CA LYS A 89 -10.53 -14.31 1.27
C LYS A 89 -9.78 -13.05 1.69
N PHE A 90 -8.64 -13.22 2.36
CA PHE A 90 -7.66 -12.14 2.44
C PHE A 90 -7.02 -11.94 1.06
N HIS A 91 -6.95 -10.69 0.63
CA HIS A 91 -6.59 -10.35 -0.73
C HIS A 91 -5.08 -10.19 -0.94
N ARG A 92 -4.35 -9.72 0.07
CA ARG A 92 -2.93 -9.40 -0.02
C ARG A 92 -2.15 -10.08 1.12
N PRO A 93 -1.21 -10.99 0.80
CA PRO A 93 -0.35 -11.59 1.80
C PRO A 93 0.46 -10.54 2.59
N CYS A 94 0.75 -10.86 3.84
CA CYS A 94 1.62 -10.03 4.68
C CYS A 94 3.01 -9.92 4.05
N ALA A 95 3.60 -8.74 4.13
CA ALA A 95 4.98 -8.53 3.70
C ALA A 95 5.95 -8.99 4.78
N VAL A 96 6.90 -9.85 4.42
CA VAL A 96 7.99 -10.29 5.30
C VAL A 96 9.26 -9.53 4.94
N ALA A 97 9.88 -8.88 5.93
CA ALA A 97 11.10 -8.12 5.75
C ALA A 97 12.24 -8.72 6.60
N VAL A 98 13.45 -8.75 6.04
CA VAL A 98 14.67 -9.08 6.80
C VAL A 98 15.33 -7.78 7.26
N ARG A 99 15.61 -7.68 8.56
CA ARG A 99 16.20 -6.49 9.16
C ARG A 99 17.72 -6.58 9.18
N LEU A 100 18.38 -5.54 8.68
CA LEU A 100 19.83 -5.38 8.61
C LEU A 100 20.20 -4.01 9.18
N ALA A 101 21.34 -3.90 9.86
CA ALA A 101 21.80 -2.65 10.43
C ALA A 101 22.83 -1.97 9.51
N ASP A 102 22.94 -0.64 9.60
CA ASP A 102 23.87 0.17 8.81
C ASP A 102 25.30 0.25 9.41
N ASP A 103 25.50 -0.30 10.60
CA ASP A 103 26.80 -0.40 11.29
C ASP A 103 27.61 -1.63 10.85
N LEU A 104 27.05 -2.46 9.97
CA LEU A 104 27.76 -3.58 9.36
C LEU A 104 28.81 -3.08 8.35
N PRO A 105 29.97 -3.76 8.26
CA PRO A 105 30.93 -3.50 7.19
C PRO A 105 30.27 -3.59 5.81
N PRO A 106 30.62 -2.73 4.83
CA PRO A 106 29.94 -2.67 3.53
C PRO A 106 29.88 -4.02 2.79
N GLU A 107 30.96 -4.80 2.83
CA GLU A 107 31.01 -6.13 2.21
C GLU A 107 30.07 -7.13 2.90
N GLU A 108 29.97 -7.07 4.23
CA GLU A 108 29.08 -7.93 5.00
C GLU A 108 27.61 -7.54 4.79
N LEU A 109 27.31 -6.24 4.74
CA LEU A 109 25.96 -5.75 4.43
C LEU A 109 25.54 -6.24 3.05
N ALA A 110 26.38 -6.08 2.02
CA ALA A 110 26.07 -6.53 0.67
C ALA A 110 25.85 -8.06 0.61
N ALA A 111 26.66 -8.84 1.32
CA ALA A 111 26.50 -10.29 1.40
C ALA A 111 25.15 -10.68 2.04
N LYS A 112 24.80 -10.07 3.18
CA LYS A 112 23.52 -10.32 3.87
C LYS A 112 22.30 -9.87 3.08
N VAL A 113 22.39 -8.75 2.36
CA VAL A 113 21.33 -8.29 1.46
C VAL A 113 21.08 -9.32 0.36
N LYS A 114 22.14 -9.85 -0.26
CA LYS A 114 22.01 -10.91 -1.29
C LYS A 114 21.44 -12.20 -0.72
N GLU A 115 21.91 -12.63 0.45
CA GLU A 115 21.40 -13.80 1.15
C GLU A 115 19.89 -13.66 1.43
N ALA A 116 19.47 -12.55 2.03
CA ALA A 116 18.07 -12.25 2.30
C ALA A 116 17.21 -12.20 1.03
N SER A 117 17.74 -11.62 -0.06
CA SER A 117 17.05 -11.55 -1.35
C SER A 117 16.89 -12.92 -2.01
N GLY A 118 17.81 -13.85 -1.72
CA GLY A 118 17.82 -15.23 -2.18
C GLY A 118 16.94 -16.18 -1.36
N LEU A 119 16.36 -15.73 -0.23
CA LEU A 119 15.40 -16.51 0.56
C LEU A 119 14.06 -16.63 -0.18
N ARG A 120 14.06 -17.47 -1.22
CA ARG A 120 12.92 -17.75 -2.10
C ARG A 120 12.77 -19.25 -2.27
N PHE A 121 11.54 -19.73 -2.15
CA PHE A 121 11.21 -21.14 -2.20
C PHE A 121 9.97 -21.32 -3.07
N VAL A 122 9.97 -22.34 -3.91
CA VAL A 122 8.76 -22.72 -4.66
C VAL A 122 8.00 -23.77 -3.88
N ARG A 123 6.76 -23.46 -3.51
CA ARG A 123 5.84 -24.38 -2.85
C ARG A 123 4.56 -24.49 -3.66
N ILE A 124 4.29 -25.67 -4.22
CA ILE A 124 3.09 -25.94 -5.03
C ILE A 124 2.96 -24.91 -6.19
N GLY A 125 4.06 -24.65 -6.89
CA GLY A 125 4.10 -23.71 -8.01
C GLY A 125 4.02 -22.23 -7.65
N GLN A 126 3.99 -21.87 -6.36
CA GLN A 126 4.03 -20.49 -5.89
C GLN A 126 5.39 -20.16 -5.29
N GLU A 127 5.96 -19.03 -5.67
CA GLU A 127 7.14 -18.46 -5.01
C GLU A 127 6.74 -17.86 -3.67
N ILE A 128 7.43 -18.28 -2.61
CA ILE A 128 7.32 -17.75 -1.25
C ILE A 128 8.71 -17.26 -0.86
N GLY A 129 8.81 -16.03 -0.35
CA GLY A 129 10.09 -15.49 0.06
C GLY A 129 9.98 -14.16 0.77
N VAL A 130 11.14 -13.55 1.00
CA VAL A 130 11.25 -12.21 1.57
C VAL A 130 10.74 -11.17 0.57
N ASN A 131 9.96 -10.22 1.07
CA ASN A 131 9.33 -9.17 0.26
C ASN A 131 10.08 -7.84 0.35
N LEU A 132 10.75 -7.54 1.47
CA LEU A 132 11.50 -6.29 1.67
C LEU A 132 12.82 -6.52 2.41
N ILE A 133 13.74 -5.57 2.24
CA ILE A 133 14.89 -5.40 3.13
C ILE A 133 14.62 -4.21 4.04
N ALA A 134 14.67 -4.42 5.35
CA ALA A 134 14.53 -3.36 6.35
C ALA A 134 15.92 -2.93 6.84
N LEU A 135 16.36 -1.74 6.44
CA LEU A 135 17.65 -1.18 6.86
C LEU A 135 17.45 -0.29 8.08
N GLU A 136 18.15 -0.59 9.17
CA GLU A 136 18.05 0.08 10.46
C GLU A 136 19.26 0.95 10.73
N HIS A 137 19.01 2.22 11.04
CA HIS A 137 20.03 3.14 11.48
C HIS A 137 20.47 2.84 12.93
N ARG A 138 21.75 2.51 13.11
CA ARG A 138 22.42 2.23 14.39
C ARG A 138 23.72 3.03 14.54
N GLY A 139 23.75 4.23 13.96
CA GLY A 139 24.90 5.12 14.05
C GLY A 139 25.97 4.91 12.97
N GLY A 140 25.71 4.06 11.97
CA GLY A 140 26.54 3.95 10.77
C GLY A 140 26.29 5.05 9.73
N ASP A 141 26.94 4.93 8.57
CA ASP A 141 26.67 5.77 7.40
C ASP A 141 25.40 5.28 6.69
N PHE A 142 24.25 5.73 7.18
CA PHE A 142 22.94 5.28 6.70
C PHE A 142 22.71 5.52 5.19
N PRO A 143 23.05 6.69 4.62
CA PRO A 143 22.95 6.90 3.16
C PRO A 143 23.82 5.93 2.35
N ALA A 144 25.07 5.68 2.78
CA ALA A 144 25.94 4.73 2.09
C ALA A 144 25.40 3.29 2.19
N ALA A 145 24.91 2.89 3.37
CA ALA A 145 24.28 1.59 3.58
C ALA A 145 23.00 1.43 2.75
N ALA A 146 22.17 2.47 2.64
CA ALA A 146 20.94 2.45 1.84
C ALA A 146 21.25 2.30 0.35
N LYS A 147 22.28 3.02 -0.15
CA LYS A 147 22.78 2.86 -1.52
C LYS A 147 23.29 1.45 -1.77
N ALA A 148 24.15 0.94 -0.87
CA ALA A 148 24.70 -0.40 -0.98
C ALA A 148 23.59 -1.48 -0.98
N ALA A 149 22.58 -1.34 -0.11
CA ALA A 149 21.43 -2.23 -0.11
C ALA A 149 20.70 -2.18 -1.46
N ARG A 150 20.40 -0.99 -1.97
CA ARG A 150 19.69 -0.78 -3.24
C ARG A 150 20.41 -1.41 -4.44
N GLU A 151 21.73 -1.32 -4.48
CA GLU A 151 22.56 -1.89 -5.56
C GLU A 151 22.65 -3.42 -5.52
N ASN A 152 22.33 -4.05 -4.38
CA ASN A 152 22.48 -5.48 -4.16
C ASN A 152 21.15 -6.25 -4.01
N THR A 153 20.00 -5.60 -4.20
CA THR A 153 18.69 -6.25 -4.21
C THR A 153 17.70 -5.64 -5.21
N ASP A 154 16.78 -6.47 -5.70
CA ASP A 154 15.58 -6.08 -6.43
C ASP A 154 14.36 -5.87 -5.50
N LEU A 155 14.49 -6.19 -4.21
CA LEU A 155 13.44 -6.03 -3.22
C LEU A 155 13.26 -4.56 -2.82
N PRO A 156 12.01 -4.10 -2.59
CA PRO A 156 11.76 -2.81 -1.96
C PRO A 156 12.46 -2.67 -0.60
N LEU A 157 12.90 -1.46 -0.30
CA LEU A 157 13.53 -1.16 0.98
C LEU A 157 12.52 -0.58 1.98
N MET A 158 12.77 -0.83 3.26
CA MET A 158 12.21 -0.09 4.38
C MET A 158 13.36 0.59 5.11
N LEU A 159 13.31 1.92 5.22
CA LEU A 159 14.32 2.73 5.89
C LEU A 159 13.85 3.02 7.31
N ILE A 160 14.52 2.41 8.29
CA ILE A 160 14.26 2.56 9.72
C ILE A 160 15.24 3.61 10.27
N CYS A 161 14.82 4.87 10.33
CA CYS A 161 15.60 5.99 10.83
C CYS A 161 14.66 7.05 11.43
N GLU A 162 14.93 7.47 12.67
CA GLU A 162 14.12 8.47 13.38
C GLU A 162 14.53 9.92 13.05
N ASP A 163 15.75 10.12 12.56
CA ASP A 163 16.25 11.45 12.18
C ASP A 163 15.84 11.77 10.73
N PRO A 164 14.98 12.79 10.50
CA PRO A 164 14.51 13.13 9.16
C PRO A 164 15.64 13.59 8.21
N GLY A 165 16.69 14.22 8.74
CA GLY A 165 17.84 14.66 7.95
C GLY A 165 18.69 13.51 7.45
N ILE A 166 18.87 12.47 8.27
CA ILE A 166 19.55 11.23 7.88
C ILE A 166 18.67 10.42 6.91
N ALA A 167 17.38 10.29 7.22
CA ALA A 167 16.41 9.59 6.36
C ALA A 167 16.31 10.24 4.97
N GLY A 168 16.31 11.58 4.89
CA GLY A 168 16.27 12.31 3.62
C GLY A 168 17.48 12.03 2.73
N LYS A 169 18.69 12.04 3.29
CA LYS A 169 19.91 11.68 2.55
C LYS A 169 19.88 10.23 2.06
N ALA A 170 19.32 9.31 2.85
CA ALA A 170 19.15 7.93 2.44
C ALA A 170 18.10 7.76 1.33
N LEU A 171 17.02 8.57 1.32
CA LEU A 171 16.06 8.60 0.21
C LEU A 171 16.71 9.07 -1.09
N GLU A 172 17.49 10.14 -1.04
CA GLU A 172 18.26 10.62 -2.20
C GLU A 172 19.18 9.53 -2.75
N ALA A 173 19.83 8.77 -1.86
CA ALA A 173 20.72 7.68 -2.23
C ALA A 173 19.99 6.46 -2.85
N VAL A 174 18.73 6.21 -2.46
CA VAL A 174 17.89 5.13 -2.99
C VAL A 174 17.17 5.54 -4.29
N GLY A 175 17.03 6.84 -4.56
CA GLY A 175 16.47 7.38 -5.79
C GLY A 175 14.99 7.05 -5.97
N ASP A 176 14.63 6.48 -7.13
CA ASP A 176 13.26 6.16 -7.53
C ASP A 176 12.73 4.85 -6.90
N GLY A 177 13.46 4.25 -5.95
CA GLY A 177 13.11 3.00 -5.30
C GLY A 177 11.89 3.06 -4.39
N ARG A 178 11.35 4.26 -4.10
CA ARG A 178 10.12 4.51 -3.32
C ARG A 178 9.98 3.62 -2.05
N PRO A 179 10.96 3.67 -1.13
CA PRO A 179 10.99 2.81 0.05
C PRO A 179 9.92 3.17 1.08
N LEU A 180 9.67 2.27 2.05
CA LEU A 180 8.88 2.57 3.24
C LEU A 180 9.72 3.34 4.25
N LEU A 181 9.31 4.56 4.59
CA LEU A 181 9.90 5.35 5.67
C LEU A 181 9.32 4.92 7.01
N TYR A 182 10.18 4.75 8.02
CA TYR A 182 9.76 4.40 9.37
C TYR A 182 10.78 4.86 10.42
N PRO A 183 10.37 5.27 11.63
CA PRO A 183 9.03 5.63 12.05
C PRO A 183 8.80 7.16 12.01
N ALA A 184 7.57 7.57 11.68
CA ALA A 184 7.04 8.84 12.15
C ALA A 184 6.49 8.66 13.57
N THR A 185 7.16 9.28 14.55
CA THR A 185 6.77 9.35 15.96
C THR A 185 6.12 10.70 16.27
N SER A 186 5.53 10.85 17.45
CA SER A 186 4.99 12.15 17.90
C SER A 186 6.01 13.29 17.90
N GLY A 187 7.31 12.98 18.02
CA GLY A 187 8.38 13.99 18.05
C GLY A 187 8.88 14.44 16.68
N ASN A 188 8.62 13.68 15.60
CA ASN A 188 9.14 13.97 14.26
C ASN A 188 8.08 13.89 13.14
N LEU A 189 6.80 13.70 13.49
CA LEU A 189 5.70 13.41 12.56
C LEU A 189 5.63 14.41 11.40
N GLU A 190 5.66 15.72 11.69
CA GLU A 190 5.53 16.76 10.66
C GLU A 190 6.69 16.73 9.66
N ALA A 191 7.91 16.57 10.16
CA ALA A 191 9.12 16.50 9.32
C ALA A 191 9.12 15.21 8.47
N MET A 192 8.81 14.06 9.07
CA MET A 192 8.74 12.78 8.37
C MET A 192 7.59 12.76 7.34
N ALA A 193 6.43 13.36 7.65
CA ALA A 193 5.31 13.47 6.72
C ALA A 193 5.62 14.37 5.52
N THR A 194 6.31 15.49 5.77
CA THR A 194 6.77 16.40 4.70
C THR A 194 7.74 15.67 3.78
N LEU A 195 8.75 15.00 4.35
CA LEU A 195 9.73 14.23 3.60
C LEU A 195 9.07 13.10 2.78
N ALA A 196 8.16 12.33 3.39
CA ALA A 196 7.43 11.27 2.71
C ALA A 196 6.60 11.80 1.53
N LYS A 197 5.99 12.98 1.68
CA LYS A 197 5.20 13.63 0.63
C LYS A 197 6.07 14.10 -0.53
N GLU A 198 7.20 14.75 -0.25
CA GLU A 198 8.14 15.25 -1.26
C GLU A 198 8.69 14.12 -2.13
N HIS A 199 9.04 12.98 -1.52
CA HIS A 199 9.55 11.80 -2.22
C HIS A 199 8.46 10.79 -2.63
N SER A 200 7.18 11.10 -2.42
CA SER A 200 6.05 10.20 -2.73
C SER A 200 6.17 8.79 -2.13
N CYS A 201 6.81 8.67 -0.96
CA CYS A 201 7.09 7.42 -0.28
C CYS A 201 6.01 7.09 0.77
N PRO A 202 5.68 5.79 0.97
CA PRO A 202 4.84 5.40 2.10
C PRO A 202 5.55 5.65 3.44
N LEU A 203 4.78 5.99 4.47
CA LEU A 203 5.27 6.33 5.80
C LEU A 203 4.56 5.48 6.87
N GLY A 204 5.34 4.81 7.71
CA GLY A 204 4.85 4.11 8.89
C GLY A 204 4.87 5.01 10.11
N VAL A 205 3.74 5.07 10.81
CA VAL A 205 3.56 5.87 12.04
C VAL A 205 3.69 4.95 13.26
N ARG A 206 4.41 5.37 14.30
CA ARG A 206 4.60 4.66 15.56
C ARG A 206 4.16 5.49 16.75
#